data_AF-A0AAV5B4P4-F1
#
_entry.id   AF-A0AAV5B4P4-F1
#
_cell.length_a   1.000
_cell.length_b   1.000
_cell.length_c   1.000
_cell.angle_alpha   90.00
_cell.angle_beta   90.00
_cell.angle_gamma   90.00
#
_symmetry.space_group_name_H-M   'P 1'
#
loop_
_entity.id
_entity.type
_entity.pdbx_description
1 polymer ?
#
loop_
_entity_poly.entity_id
_entity_poly.type
_entity_poly.pdbx_seq_one_letter_code
_entity_poly.pdbx_strand_id
1 'polypeptide(L)'
;MHTLTLKLETNDAQEHELDKRFRVMCHIHNVLVKRSIKLLGRLSHDTSYQALKTNYLHSGKEEKKALSAQMKSFRESIGLSEYGLQSYIKVCGRKYKKLVSSSQVQKEATRVWKGVEKVLFSDGQHLHFKKEEDFDCIGGKSNTNGAKFDKESLSVVWNGLYLACRKPRNEKEVWYVHQSLKDDISYCEIKRKIFNNRWHYYAIVVLKGEAPKKHRQDQAHLRSP
;
A
#
# COMPACT_ATOMS: atom_id res chain seq x y z
N MET A 1 2.23 -1.33 16.47
CA MET A 1 2.08 -0.37 15.36
C MET A 1 0.73 0.29 15.46
N HIS A 2 0.71 1.61 15.36
CA HIS A 2 -0.50 2.42 15.29
C HIS A 2 -0.40 3.46 14.18
N THR A 3 -1.48 4.18 13.89
CA THR A 3 -1.55 5.15 12.79
C THR A 3 -2.00 6.51 13.26
N LEU A 4 -1.29 7.55 12.87
CA LEU A 4 -1.70 8.94 13.03
C LEU A 4 -2.12 9.50 11.67
N THR A 5 -3.33 10.03 11.56
CA THR A 5 -3.83 10.64 10.32
C THR A 5 -3.83 12.16 10.46
N LEU A 6 -3.11 12.85 9.59
CA LEU A 6 -3.02 14.31 9.55
C LEU A 6 -3.55 14.81 8.22
N LYS A 7 -4.45 15.80 8.24
CA LYS A 7 -4.92 16.45 7.00
C LYS A 7 -3.78 17.27 6.41
N LEU A 8 -3.58 17.22 5.10
CA LEU A 8 -2.63 18.07 4.39
C LEU A 8 -3.29 19.40 4.02
N GLU A 9 -2.53 20.49 4.16
CA GLU A 9 -2.90 21.80 3.65
C GLU A 9 -2.30 21.95 2.25
N THR A 10 -3.18 21.93 1.25
CA THR A 10 -2.80 21.93 -0.16
C THR A 10 -3.32 23.18 -0.86
N ASN A 11 -2.49 23.77 -1.71
CA ASN A 11 -2.89 24.73 -2.73
C ASN A 11 -3.12 24.05 -4.08
N ASP A 12 -3.67 24.77 -5.04
CA ASP A 12 -4.08 24.20 -6.34
C ASP A 12 -2.90 23.58 -7.12
N ALA A 13 -1.70 24.16 -7.02
CA ALA A 13 -0.50 23.61 -7.66
C ALA A 13 -0.08 22.27 -7.02
N GLN A 14 -0.13 22.18 -5.69
CA GLN A 14 0.13 20.93 -4.97
C GLN A 14 -0.93 19.87 -5.26
N GLU A 15 -2.21 20.25 -5.36
CA GLU A 15 -3.30 19.33 -5.72
C GLU A 15 -3.14 18.77 -7.12
N HIS A 16 -2.79 19.63 -8.09
CA HIS A 16 -2.50 19.21 -9.45
C HIS A 16 -1.33 18.21 -9.52
N GLU A 17 -0.28 18.46 -8.75
CA GLU A 17 0.88 17.56 -8.69
C GLU A 17 0.55 16.25 -7.94
N LEU A 18 -0.30 16.29 -6.91
CA LEU A 18 -0.81 15.08 -6.25
C LEU A 18 -1.65 14.25 -7.21
N ASP A 19 -2.58 14.86 -7.94
CA ASP A 19 -3.42 14.15 -8.91
C ASP A 19 -2.59 13.41 -9.96
N LYS A 20 -1.56 14.07 -10.52
CA LYS A 20 -0.58 13.43 -11.40
C LYS A 20 0.05 12.18 -10.78
N ARG A 21 0.48 12.23 -9.51
CA ARG A 21 1.08 11.08 -8.82
C ARG A 21 0.07 9.94 -8.64
N PHE A 22 -1.17 10.26 -8.26
CA PHE A 22 -2.25 9.28 -8.10
C PHE A 22 -2.61 8.61 -9.43
N ARG A 23 -2.76 9.38 -10.51
CA ARG A 23 -3.00 8.86 -11.87
C ARG A 23 -1.88 7.92 -12.30
N VAL A 24 -0.62 8.31 -12.10
CA VAL A 24 0.53 7.47 -12.46
C VAL A 24 0.55 6.17 -11.67
N MET A 25 0.28 6.21 -10.36
CA MET A 25 0.26 4.98 -9.57
C MET A 25 -0.92 4.07 -9.93
N CYS A 26 -2.10 4.64 -10.23
CA CYS A 26 -3.25 3.90 -10.75
C CYS A 26 -2.91 3.22 -12.09
N HIS A 27 -2.25 3.94 -13.01
CA HIS A 27 -1.76 3.37 -14.27
C HIS A 27 -0.79 2.20 -14.02
N ILE A 28 0.19 2.36 -13.13
CA ILE A 28 1.13 1.31 -12.73
C ILE A 28 0.39 0.08 -12.19
N HIS A 29 -0.60 0.28 -11.32
CA HIS A 29 -1.45 -0.79 -10.79
C HIS A 29 -2.16 -1.53 -11.93
N ASN A 30 -2.79 -0.82 -12.86
CA ASN A 30 -3.52 -1.43 -13.96
C ASN A 30 -2.61 -2.16 -14.96
N VAL A 31 -1.37 -1.67 -15.18
CA VAL A 31 -0.35 -2.39 -15.95
C VAL A 31 0.02 -3.72 -15.28
N LEU A 32 0.20 -3.73 -13.96
CA LEU A 32 0.44 -4.93 -13.17
C LEU A 32 -0.74 -5.90 -13.26
N VAL A 33 -1.97 -5.43 -13.07
CA VAL A 33 -3.20 -6.25 -13.19
C VAL A 33 -3.30 -6.89 -14.57
N LYS A 34 -3.10 -6.12 -15.65
CA LYS A 34 -3.10 -6.64 -17.03
C LYS A 34 -2.06 -7.75 -17.22
N ARG A 35 -0.84 -7.53 -16.73
CA ARG A 35 0.24 -8.52 -16.80
C ARG A 35 -0.13 -9.79 -16.02
N SER A 36 -0.63 -9.64 -14.80
CA SER A 36 -1.03 -10.75 -13.94
C SER A 36 -2.16 -11.58 -14.55
N ILE A 37 -3.20 -10.95 -15.11
CA ILE A 37 -4.29 -11.65 -15.81
C ILE A 37 -3.73 -12.48 -16.98
N LYS A 38 -2.82 -11.89 -17.78
CA LYS A 38 -2.17 -12.62 -18.89
C LYS A 38 -1.37 -13.83 -18.40
N LEU A 39 -0.63 -13.69 -17.29
CA LEU A 39 0.16 -14.78 -16.72
C LEU A 39 -0.74 -15.88 -16.12
N LEU A 40 -1.82 -15.52 -15.44
CA LEU A 40 -2.81 -16.46 -14.93
C LEU A 40 -3.51 -17.22 -16.07
N GLY A 41 -3.87 -16.52 -17.15
CA GLY A 41 -4.41 -17.15 -18.36
C GLY A 41 -3.40 -18.09 -19.02
N ARG A 42 -2.12 -17.71 -19.11
CA ARG A 42 -1.07 -18.63 -19.60
C ARG A 42 -0.98 -19.87 -18.71
N LEU A 43 -1.00 -19.70 -17.39
CA LEU A 43 -0.93 -20.79 -16.42
C LEU A 43 -2.13 -21.75 -16.55
N SER A 44 -3.34 -21.22 -16.80
CA SER A 44 -4.55 -22.04 -16.92
C SER A 44 -4.59 -22.89 -18.18
N HIS A 45 -3.97 -22.43 -19.28
CA HIS A 45 -3.94 -23.14 -20.56
C HIS A 45 -2.67 -23.98 -20.76
N ASP A 46 -1.70 -23.90 -19.84
CA ASP A 46 -0.46 -24.66 -19.95
C ASP A 46 -0.67 -26.12 -19.54
N THR A 47 -0.53 -27.03 -20.50
CA THR A 47 -0.81 -28.46 -20.32
C THR A 47 0.12 -29.11 -19.29
N SER A 48 1.39 -28.72 -19.25
CA SER A 48 2.36 -29.23 -18.26
C SER A 48 1.97 -28.79 -16.85
N TYR A 49 1.58 -27.53 -16.67
CA TYR A 49 1.12 -27.04 -15.37
C TYR A 49 -0.21 -27.70 -14.94
N GLN A 50 -1.16 -27.89 -15.86
CA GLN A 50 -2.41 -28.58 -15.54
C GLN A 50 -2.16 -30.04 -15.15
N ALA A 51 -1.24 -30.74 -15.80
CA ALA A 51 -0.83 -32.09 -15.41
C ALA A 51 -0.24 -32.11 -13.99
N LEU A 52 0.67 -31.18 -13.65
CA LEU A 52 1.21 -31.04 -12.30
C LEU A 52 0.11 -30.79 -11.26
N LYS A 53 -0.85 -29.93 -11.58
CA LYS A 53 -1.98 -29.62 -10.70
C LYS A 53 -2.89 -30.84 -10.50
N THR A 54 -3.19 -31.58 -11.56
CA THR A 54 -3.98 -32.82 -11.48
C THR A 54 -3.28 -33.86 -10.63
N ASN A 55 -1.99 -34.08 -10.83
CA ASN A 55 -1.20 -35.01 -10.01
C ASN A 55 -1.21 -34.57 -8.54
N TYR A 56 -1.04 -33.28 -8.26
CA TYR A 56 -1.07 -32.76 -6.90
C TYR A 56 -2.40 -33.04 -6.18
N LEU A 57 -3.53 -32.99 -6.90
CA LEU A 57 -4.85 -33.27 -6.31
C LEU A 57 -5.03 -34.75 -5.93
N HIS A 58 -4.44 -35.67 -6.71
CA HIS A 58 -4.56 -37.12 -6.51
C HIS A 58 -3.42 -37.74 -5.69
N SER A 59 -2.36 -36.98 -5.40
CA SER A 59 -1.17 -37.44 -4.68
C SER A 59 -1.31 -37.48 -3.14
N GLY A 60 -0.52 -38.37 -2.54
CA GLY A 60 -0.33 -38.45 -1.09
C GLY A 60 0.48 -37.29 -0.51
N LYS A 61 0.56 -37.20 0.84
CA LYS A 61 1.19 -36.07 1.55
C LYS A 61 2.66 -35.83 1.16
N GLU A 62 3.43 -36.89 0.95
CA GLU A 62 4.86 -36.80 0.62
C GLU A 62 5.09 -36.25 -0.80
N GLU A 63 4.36 -36.79 -1.79
CA GLU A 63 4.44 -36.36 -3.20
C GLU A 63 3.94 -34.92 -3.40
N LYS A 64 2.93 -34.50 -2.63
CA LYS A 64 2.40 -33.12 -2.67
C LYS A 64 3.47 -32.07 -2.42
N LYS A 65 4.46 -32.35 -1.57
CA LYS A 65 5.56 -31.40 -1.31
C LYS A 65 6.41 -31.18 -2.56
N ALA A 66 6.79 -32.26 -3.24
CA ALA A 66 7.58 -32.19 -4.48
C ALA A 66 6.79 -31.51 -5.61
N LEU A 67 5.52 -31.86 -5.79
CA LEU A 67 4.65 -31.26 -6.81
C LEU A 67 4.39 -29.78 -6.55
N SER A 68 4.16 -29.38 -5.29
CA SER A 68 4.01 -27.97 -4.92
C SER A 68 5.27 -27.15 -5.23
N ALA A 69 6.45 -27.72 -4.99
CA ALA A 69 7.72 -27.09 -5.36
C ALA A 69 7.85 -26.94 -6.89
N GLN A 70 7.54 -27.98 -7.67
CA GLN A 70 7.55 -27.90 -9.15
C GLN A 70 6.57 -26.84 -9.68
N MET A 71 5.34 -26.81 -9.15
CA MET A 71 4.34 -25.80 -9.51
C MET A 71 4.80 -24.39 -9.15
N LYS A 72 5.47 -24.21 -8.00
CA LYS A 72 6.07 -22.93 -7.60
C LYS A 72 7.16 -22.51 -8.58
N SER A 73 8.12 -23.39 -8.89
CA SER A 73 9.19 -23.11 -9.85
C SER A 73 8.64 -22.78 -11.24
N PHE A 74 7.58 -23.46 -11.67
CA PHE A 74 6.89 -23.14 -12.93
C PHE A 74 6.30 -21.72 -12.92
N ARG A 75 5.59 -21.33 -11.84
CA ARG A 75 5.04 -19.98 -11.71
C ARG A 75 6.15 -18.92 -11.71
N GLU A 76 7.25 -19.19 -11.02
CA GLU A 76 8.41 -18.31 -10.98
C GLU A 76 9.09 -18.17 -12.34
N SER A 77 9.21 -19.25 -13.12
CA SER A 77 9.85 -19.24 -14.46
C SER A 77 9.09 -18.37 -15.47
N ILE A 78 7.76 -18.29 -15.37
CA ILE A 78 6.95 -17.39 -16.19
C ILE A 78 6.85 -15.96 -15.62
N GLY A 79 7.47 -15.71 -14.47
CA GLY A 79 7.44 -14.43 -13.76
C GLY A 79 6.16 -14.16 -12.96
N LEU A 80 5.36 -15.20 -12.69
CA LEU A 80 4.18 -15.13 -11.82
C LEU A 80 4.58 -15.36 -10.36
N SER A 81 5.30 -14.38 -9.81
CA SER A 81 5.69 -14.30 -8.41
C SER A 81 5.72 -12.84 -7.97
N GLU A 82 5.73 -12.58 -6.66
CA GLU A 82 5.88 -11.21 -6.16
C GLU A 82 7.12 -10.53 -6.75
N TYR A 83 8.26 -11.24 -6.71
CA TYR A 83 9.51 -10.77 -7.28
C TYR A 83 9.42 -10.55 -8.79
N GLY A 84 8.80 -11.48 -9.53
CA GLY A 84 8.60 -11.35 -10.97
C GLY A 84 7.81 -10.10 -11.35
N LEU A 85 6.73 -9.81 -10.61
CA LEU A 85 5.93 -8.60 -10.81
C LEU A 85 6.71 -7.32 -10.45
N GLN A 86 7.44 -7.33 -9.33
CA GLN A 86 8.29 -6.20 -8.92
C GLN A 86 9.39 -5.93 -9.95
N SER A 87 10.03 -6.96 -10.48
CA SER A 87 11.07 -6.87 -11.50
C SER A 87 10.52 -6.30 -12.81
N TYR A 88 9.38 -6.84 -13.28
CA TYR A 88 8.69 -6.38 -14.48
C TYR A 88 8.33 -4.89 -14.41
N ILE A 89 7.72 -4.45 -13.31
CA ILE A 89 7.24 -3.07 -13.20
C ILE A 89 8.37 -2.07 -12.94
N LYS A 90 9.52 -2.51 -12.43
CA LYS A 90 10.68 -1.64 -12.16
C LYS A 90 11.13 -0.87 -13.40
N VAL A 91 11.12 -1.52 -14.57
CA VAL A 91 11.45 -0.89 -15.87
C VAL A 91 10.44 0.19 -16.22
N CYS A 92 9.14 -0.14 -16.12
CA CYS A 92 8.05 0.79 -16.38
C CYS A 92 8.00 1.95 -15.38
N GLY A 93 8.31 1.71 -14.10
CA GLY A 93 8.28 2.72 -13.04
C GLY A 93 9.42 3.74 -13.15
N ARG A 94 10.52 3.39 -13.82
CA ARG A 94 11.71 4.26 -13.97
C ARG A 94 11.38 5.57 -14.69
N LYS A 95 10.43 5.56 -15.63
CA LYS A 95 9.95 6.77 -16.34
C LYS A 95 9.25 7.76 -15.39
N TYR A 96 8.75 7.29 -14.26
CA TYR A 96 8.00 8.08 -13.28
C TYR A 96 8.79 8.40 -12.00
N LYS A 97 10.11 8.23 -12.02
CA LYS A 97 10.98 8.42 -10.83
C LYS A 97 10.87 9.79 -10.15
N LYS A 98 10.48 10.84 -10.90
CA LYS A 98 10.25 12.19 -10.36
C LYS A 98 8.95 12.28 -9.56
N LEU A 99 7.97 11.44 -9.87
CA LEU A 99 6.63 11.46 -9.29
C LEU A 99 6.51 10.46 -8.13
N VAL A 100 6.94 9.22 -8.35
CA VAL A 100 6.78 8.13 -7.38
C VAL A 100 8.11 7.39 -7.20
N SER A 101 8.37 6.91 -5.98
CA SER A 101 9.61 6.18 -5.70
C SER A 101 9.54 4.73 -6.13
N SER A 102 10.70 4.12 -6.36
CA SER A 102 10.81 2.68 -6.65
C SER A 102 10.20 1.82 -5.53
N SER A 103 10.36 2.23 -4.27
CA SER A 103 9.77 1.54 -3.12
C SER A 103 8.24 1.58 -3.14
N GLN A 104 7.64 2.71 -3.53
CA GLN A 104 6.18 2.83 -3.68
C GLN A 104 5.67 1.94 -4.82
N VAL A 105 6.37 1.94 -5.96
CA VAL A 105 6.05 1.06 -7.11
C VAL A 105 6.12 -0.42 -6.72
N GLN A 106 7.16 -0.83 -5.98
CA GLN A 106 7.26 -2.19 -5.47
C GLN A 106 6.15 -2.54 -4.48
N LYS A 107 5.77 -1.61 -3.59
CA LYS A 107 4.66 -1.82 -2.65
C LYS A 107 3.35 -2.03 -3.40
N GLU A 108 3.13 -1.31 -4.50
CA GLU A 108 1.97 -1.51 -5.36
C GLU A 108 2.00 -2.86 -6.09
N ALA A 109 3.17 -3.32 -6.55
CA ALA A 109 3.34 -4.68 -7.07
C ALA A 109 3.00 -5.75 -6.03
N THR A 110 3.44 -5.59 -4.77
CA THR A 110 3.06 -6.48 -3.67
C THR A 110 1.54 -6.46 -3.43
N ARG A 111 0.88 -5.30 -3.53
CA ARG A 111 -0.59 -5.21 -3.41
C ARG A 111 -1.31 -6.00 -4.51
N VAL A 112 -0.85 -5.89 -5.77
CA VAL A 112 -1.41 -6.69 -6.87
C VAL A 112 -1.10 -8.18 -6.69
N TRP A 113 0.10 -8.53 -6.24
CA TRP A 113 0.47 -9.92 -5.94
C TRP A 113 -0.45 -10.55 -4.90
N LYS A 114 -0.83 -9.84 -3.84
CA LYS A 114 -1.82 -10.35 -2.87
C LYS A 114 -3.16 -10.71 -3.53
N GLY A 115 -3.58 -9.98 -4.57
CA GLY A 115 -4.75 -10.35 -5.37
C GLY A 115 -4.51 -11.64 -6.17
N VAL A 116 -3.32 -11.78 -6.77
CA VAL A 116 -2.91 -13.00 -7.48
C VAL A 116 -2.87 -14.21 -6.55
N GLU A 117 -2.32 -14.06 -5.34
CA GLU A 117 -2.28 -15.12 -4.34
C GLU A 117 -3.68 -15.61 -3.98
N LYS A 118 -4.65 -14.70 -3.82
CA LYS A 118 -6.04 -15.09 -3.57
C LYS A 118 -6.63 -15.89 -4.72
N VAL A 119 -6.31 -15.53 -5.97
CA VAL A 119 -6.76 -16.28 -7.16
C VAL A 119 -6.10 -17.66 -7.26
N LEU A 120 -4.83 -17.78 -6.86
CA LEU A 120 -4.10 -19.04 -6.94
C LEU A 120 -4.37 -20.00 -5.78
N PHE A 121 -4.58 -19.47 -4.58
CA PHE A 121 -4.49 -20.24 -3.33
C PHE A 121 -5.64 -20.00 -2.35
N SER A 122 -6.66 -19.24 -2.73
CA SER A 122 -7.80 -18.93 -1.86
C SER A 122 -9.10 -18.86 -2.67
N ASP A 123 -10.03 -18.01 -2.26
CA ASP A 123 -11.37 -17.80 -2.82
C ASP A 123 -11.43 -16.73 -3.92
N GLY A 124 -10.29 -16.22 -4.39
CA GLY A 124 -10.24 -15.20 -5.43
C GLY A 124 -10.65 -15.75 -6.80
N GLN A 125 -11.57 -15.07 -7.49
CA GLN A 125 -11.96 -15.46 -8.86
C GLN A 125 -11.18 -14.68 -9.92
N HIS A 126 -11.19 -13.34 -9.81
CA HIS A 126 -10.62 -12.45 -10.81
C HIS A 126 -9.86 -11.28 -10.18
N LEU A 127 -8.89 -10.75 -10.93
CA LEU A 127 -8.27 -9.46 -10.63
C LEU A 127 -9.07 -8.36 -11.31
N HIS A 128 -9.28 -7.25 -10.60
CA HIS A 128 -9.99 -6.09 -11.13
C HIS A 128 -9.04 -4.93 -11.36
N PHE A 129 -9.25 -4.23 -12.48
CA PHE A 129 -8.66 -2.92 -12.69
C PHE A 129 -9.24 -1.91 -11.70
N LYS A 130 -8.45 -0.90 -11.34
CA LYS A 130 -8.93 0.22 -10.54
C LYS A 130 -9.23 1.41 -11.44
N LYS A 131 -10.35 2.08 -11.19
CA LYS A 131 -10.56 3.43 -11.70
C LYS A 131 -9.66 4.39 -10.93
N GLU A 132 -9.36 5.53 -11.52
CA GLU A 132 -8.53 6.56 -10.89
C GLU A 132 -9.16 7.04 -9.58
N GLU A 133 -10.48 7.27 -9.58
CA GLU A 133 -11.26 7.70 -8.41
C GLU A 133 -11.20 6.70 -7.24
N ASP A 134 -11.11 5.40 -7.54
CA ASP A 134 -11.01 4.32 -6.55
C ASP A 134 -9.56 4.11 -6.05
N PHE A 135 -8.58 4.80 -6.65
CA PHE A 135 -7.18 4.75 -6.25
C PHE A 135 -6.90 5.84 -5.21
N ASP A 136 -7.04 5.48 -3.94
CA ASP A 136 -7.13 6.44 -2.83
C ASP A 136 -5.87 6.49 -1.94
N CYS A 137 -4.92 5.56 -2.06
CA CYS A 137 -3.78 5.48 -1.15
C CYS A 137 -2.45 5.07 -1.84
N ILE A 138 -1.40 5.86 -1.60
CA ILE A 138 -0.02 5.56 -2.01
C ILE A 138 0.86 5.43 -0.76
N GLY A 139 1.36 4.23 -0.49
CA GLY A 139 2.18 3.94 0.69
C GLY A 139 3.66 3.74 0.39
N GLY A 140 4.52 4.12 1.34
CA GLY A 140 5.95 3.79 1.37
C GLY A 140 6.26 2.48 2.11
N LYS A 141 7.51 1.99 1.99
CA LYS A 141 8.04 0.87 2.80
C LYS A 141 8.80 1.35 4.05
N SER A 142 9.27 2.59 4.02
CA SER A 142 10.02 3.25 5.09
C SER A 142 9.71 4.75 5.06
N ASN A 143 10.13 5.48 6.09
CA ASN A 143 10.08 6.94 6.10
C ASN A 143 11.29 7.62 5.40
N THR A 144 12.14 6.84 4.72
CA THR A 144 13.36 7.35 4.08
C THR A 144 13.26 7.49 2.57
N ASN A 145 12.19 6.96 1.95
CA ASN A 145 12.02 6.93 0.49
C ASN A 145 10.53 7.07 0.10
N GLY A 146 10.23 7.85 -0.94
CA GLY A 146 8.86 8.22 -1.30
C GLY A 146 8.36 9.39 -0.45
N ALA A 147 7.14 9.26 0.09
CA ALA A 147 6.59 10.22 1.05
C ALA A 147 7.28 10.06 2.41
N LYS A 148 7.99 11.10 2.85
CA LYS A 148 8.71 11.14 4.13
C LYS A 148 8.03 12.14 5.05
N PHE A 149 7.53 11.67 6.18
CA PHE A 149 6.95 12.53 7.19
C PHE A 149 8.04 13.09 8.11
N ASP A 150 7.99 14.38 8.34
CA ASP A 150 8.88 15.12 9.24
C ASP A 150 8.12 15.53 10.51
N LYS A 151 8.64 15.11 11.67
CA LYS A 151 7.97 15.33 12.96
C LYS A 151 8.03 16.79 13.41
N GLU A 152 9.15 17.47 13.14
CA GLU A 152 9.43 18.81 13.65
C GLU A 152 8.58 19.85 12.94
N SER A 153 8.55 19.79 11.60
CA SER A 153 7.78 20.70 10.76
C SER A 153 6.33 20.26 10.53
N LEU A 154 5.94 19.06 11.01
CA LEU A 154 4.66 18.42 10.72
C LEU A 154 4.34 18.48 9.21
N SER A 155 5.22 17.93 8.39
CA SER A 155 5.08 18.00 6.94
C SER A 155 5.45 16.69 6.26
N VAL A 156 5.09 16.56 4.99
CA VAL A 156 5.55 15.48 4.12
C VAL A 156 6.38 16.05 2.99
N VAL A 157 7.59 15.51 2.83
CA VAL A 157 8.40 15.70 1.62
C VAL A 157 8.29 14.46 0.75
N TRP A 158 7.83 14.64 -0.49
CA TRP A 158 7.63 13.55 -1.44
C TRP A 158 8.22 13.88 -2.81
N ASN A 159 9.41 13.34 -3.07
CA ASN A 159 10.12 13.52 -4.34
C ASN A 159 10.16 14.99 -4.82
N GLY A 160 10.51 15.92 -3.93
CA GLY A 160 10.57 17.36 -4.21
C GLY A 160 9.25 18.12 -3.98
N LEU A 161 8.13 17.45 -3.74
CA LEU A 161 6.90 18.11 -3.29
C LEU A 161 6.89 18.24 -1.77
N TYR A 162 6.78 19.47 -1.28
CA TYR A 162 6.55 19.77 0.14
C TYR A 162 5.05 19.92 0.42
N LEU A 163 4.56 19.29 1.48
CA LEU A 163 3.16 19.28 1.89
C LEU A 163 3.06 19.50 3.39
N ALA A 164 2.60 20.68 3.82
CA ALA A 164 2.37 20.94 5.23
C ALA A 164 1.17 20.14 5.75
N CYS A 165 1.25 19.62 6.97
CA CYS A 165 0.08 19.11 7.66
C CYS A 165 -0.64 20.25 8.37
N ARG A 166 -1.95 20.13 8.43
CA ARG A 166 -2.80 21.00 9.20
C ARG A 166 -2.47 20.88 10.67
N LYS A 167 -2.31 22.03 11.34
CA LYS A 167 -2.06 22.08 12.77
C LYS A 167 -3.26 21.52 13.56
N PRO A 168 -3.02 20.84 14.69
CA PRO A 168 -4.09 20.39 15.60
C PRO A 168 -4.98 21.57 16.02
N ARG A 169 -6.31 21.37 16.08
CA ARG A 169 -7.26 22.46 16.33
C ARG A 169 -7.54 22.72 17.81
N ASN A 170 -7.29 21.73 18.66
CA ASN A 170 -7.67 21.76 20.08
C ASN A 170 -6.65 20.97 20.91
N GLU A 171 -6.66 21.18 22.22
CA GLU A 171 -5.73 20.55 23.16
C GLU A 171 -5.72 19.02 23.09
N LYS A 172 -6.88 18.39 22.82
CA LYS A 172 -6.99 16.94 22.69
C LYS A 172 -6.23 16.44 21.47
N GLU A 173 -6.38 17.10 20.32
CA GLU A 173 -5.62 16.78 19.11
C GLU A 173 -4.13 17.08 19.29
N VAL A 174 -3.77 18.21 19.92
CA VAL A 174 -2.37 18.56 20.24
C VAL A 174 -1.72 17.46 21.06
N TRP A 175 -2.38 17.05 22.15
CA TRP A 175 -1.89 15.98 23.02
C TRP A 175 -1.74 14.67 22.26
N TYR A 176 -2.74 14.26 21.48
CA TYR A 176 -2.71 12.99 20.76
C TYR A 176 -1.60 12.95 19.71
N VAL A 177 -1.46 14.01 18.91
CA VAL A 177 -0.37 14.14 17.93
C VAL A 177 0.98 14.09 18.64
N HIS A 178 1.16 14.85 19.71
CA HIS A 178 2.40 14.84 20.48
C HIS A 178 2.73 13.46 21.06
N GLN A 179 1.76 12.76 21.67
CA GLN A 179 2.01 11.43 22.21
C GLN A 179 2.32 10.41 21.11
N SER A 180 1.59 10.43 19.99
CA SER A 180 1.86 9.54 18.85
C SER A 180 3.25 9.75 18.27
N LEU A 181 3.69 11.00 18.13
CA LEU A 181 4.98 11.31 17.50
C LEU A 181 6.21 11.04 18.38
N LYS A 182 6.02 10.61 19.64
CA LYS A 182 7.11 10.04 20.45
C LYS A 182 7.66 8.74 19.85
N ASP A 183 6.79 7.96 19.23
CA ASP A 183 7.19 6.69 18.61
C ASP A 183 7.93 6.89 17.29
N ASP A 184 8.80 5.95 16.95
CA ASP A 184 9.47 5.93 15.66
C ASP A 184 8.51 5.73 14.49
N ILE A 185 8.74 6.49 13.42
CA ILE A 185 7.98 6.36 12.18
C ILE A 185 8.47 5.11 11.45
N SER A 186 7.53 4.22 11.15
CA SER A 186 7.77 3.10 10.24
C SER A 186 7.76 3.60 8.79
N TYR A 187 6.64 4.17 8.34
CA TYR A 187 6.48 4.75 7.01
C TYR A 187 5.31 5.73 6.98
N CYS A 188 5.23 6.51 5.90
CA CYS A 188 4.11 7.40 5.61
C CYS A 188 3.36 6.94 4.35
N GLU A 189 2.04 7.08 4.36
CA GLU A 189 1.19 6.92 3.20
C GLU A 189 0.45 8.23 2.92
N ILE A 190 0.26 8.56 1.64
CA ILE A 190 -0.63 9.65 1.24
C ILE A 190 -1.97 9.05 0.84
N LYS A 191 -3.02 9.49 1.52
CA LYS A 191 -4.40 9.12 1.23
C LYS A 191 -5.17 10.30 0.67
N ARG A 192 -6.05 10.07 -0.30
CA ARG A 192 -7.02 11.05 -0.79
C ARG A 192 -8.45 10.60 -0.52
N LYS A 193 -9.35 11.55 -0.29
CA LYS A 193 -10.80 11.33 -0.11
C LYS A 193 -11.57 12.46 -0.77
N ILE A 194 -12.65 12.13 -1.47
CA ILE A 194 -13.48 13.15 -2.11
C ILE A 194 -14.46 13.74 -1.10
N PHE A 195 -14.56 15.07 -1.06
CA PHE A 195 -15.52 15.83 -0.27
C PHE A 195 -16.02 17.00 -1.11
N ASN A 196 -17.34 17.12 -1.31
CA ASN A 196 -17.96 18.18 -2.11
C ASN A 196 -17.27 18.39 -3.48
N ASN A 197 -17.05 17.28 -4.21
CA ASN A 197 -16.36 17.25 -5.50
C ASN A 197 -14.89 17.74 -5.51
N ARG A 198 -14.24 17.89 -4.35
CA ARG A 198 -12.80 18.19 -4.25
C ARG A 198 -12.07 17.07 -3.52
N TRP A 199 -10.83 16.79 -3.93
CA TRP A 199 -9.95 15.88 -3.21
C TRP A 199 -9.39 16.54 -1.95
N HIS A 200 -9.55 15.88 -0.81
CA HIS A 200 -8.80 16.17 0.41
C HIS A 200 -7.72 15.12 0.60
N TYR A 201 -6.52 15.58 0.94
CA TYR A 201 -5.36 14.72 1.12
C TYR A 201 -4.95 14.62 2.59
N TYR A 202 -4.40 13.47 2.94
CA TYR A 202 -4.03 13.11 4.30
C TYR A 202 -2.70 12.37 4.31
N ALA A 203 -1.83 12.71 5.26
CA ALA A 203 -0.69 11.89 5.63
C ALA A 203 -1.14 10.86 6.68
N ILE A 204 -1.00 9.58 6.35
CA ILE A 204 -1.16 8.48 7.30
C ILE A 204 0.24 8.07 7.73
N VAL A 205 0.62 8.46 8.95
CA VAL A 205 1.92 8.15 9.55
C VAL A 205 1.76 6.86 10.35
N VAL A 206 2.46 5.81 9.94
CA VAL A 206 2.47 4.52 10.64
C VAL A 206 3.65 4.49 11.61
N LEU A 207 3.36 4.28 12.88
CA LEU A 207 4.28 4.39 14.00
C LEU A 207 4.49 3.01 14.64
N LYS A 208 5.71 2.73 15.15
CA LYS A 208 6.08 1.38 15.60
C LYS A 208 5.41 0.95 16.92
N GLY A 209 5.14 1.87 17.85
CA GLY A 209 4.58 1.55 19.17
C GLY A 209 3.05 1.40 19.22
N GLU A 210 2.51 1.44 20.44
CA GLU A 210 1.08 1.32 20.71
C GLU A 210 0.36 2.67 20.58
N ALA A 211 -0.93 2.64 20.24
CA ALA A 211 -1.72 3.85 20.16
C ALA A 211 -1.82 4.52 21.54
N PRO A 212 -1.66 5.86 21.64
CA PRO A 212 -1.83 6.57 22.90
C PRO A 212 -3.21 6.31 23.50
N LYS A 213 -3.24 5.73 24.71
CA LYS A 213 -4.47 5.50 25.47
C LYS A 213 -4.77 6.77 26.25
N LYS A 214 -5.95 7.35 26.03
CA LYS A 214 -6.39 8.50 26.82
C LYS A 214 -6.69 8.02 28.24
N HIS A 215 -5.99 8.53 29.24
CA HIS A 215 -6.42 8.36 30.63
C HIS A 215 -7.77 9.06 30.80
N ARG A 216 -8.83 8.31 31.14
CA ARG A 216 -9.98 8.91 31.82
C ARG A 216 -9.41 9.43 33.14
N GLN A 217 -9.46 10.74 33.37
CA GLN A 217 -9.42 11.21 34.74
C GLN A 217 -10.65 10.60 35.42
N ASP A 218 -10.41 9.81 36.46
CA ASP A 218 -11.46 9.32 37.34
C ASP A 218 -12.23 10.53 37.88
N GLN A 219 -13.49 10.67 37.48
CA GLN A 219 -14.46 11.50 38.19
C GLN A 219 -14.82 10.79 39.51
N ALA A 220 -13.84 10.68 40.41
CA ALA A 220 -13.98 10.05 41.71
C ALA A 220 -13.84 11.07 42.84
N HIS A 221 -14.25 12.33 42.66
CA HIS A 221 -14.35 13.29 43.76
C HIS A 221 -15.51 14.27 43.54
N LEU A 222 -16.75 13.85 43.85
CA LEU A 222 -17.86 14.71 44.30
C LEU A 222 -19.11 13.86 44.60
N ARG A 223 -18.96 12.82 45.42
CA ARG A 223 -20.04 12.29 46.27
C ARG A 223 -19.41 11.80 47.56
N SER A 224 -19.30 12.71 48.51
CA SER A 224 -19.20 12.39 49.94
C SER A 224 -20.44 12.98 50.61
N PRO A 225 -20.96 12.29 51.64
CA PRO A 225 -22.38 12.25 52.01
C PRO A 225 -22.98 13.58 52.47
#